data_AF-A0A849A4X4-F1
#
_entry.id   AF-A0A849A4X4-F1
#
_cell.length_a   1.000
_cell.length_b   1.000
_cell.length_c   1.000
_cell.angle_alpha   90.00
_cell.angle_beta   90.00
_cell.angle_gamma   90.00
#
_symmetry.space_group_name_H-M   'P 1'
#
loop_
_entity.id
_entity.type
_entity.pdbx_description
1 polymer ?
#
loop_
_entity_poly.entity_id
_entity_poly.type
_entity_poly.pdbx_seq_one_letter_code
_entity_poly.pdbx_strand_id
1 'polypeptide(L)' 'ATIDTWWPAIQIALTEGVSNARTEGYNRIIKQTKRVACGFRNMTNYRRRIMIHIAVTRQRPTAA' A
#
# COMPACT_ATOMS: atom_id res chain seq x y z
N ALA A 1 -10.68 18.02 17.56
CA ALA A 1 -9.26 17.63 17.63
C ALA A 1 -8.84 16.77 16.43
N THR A 2 -9.34 15.53 16.24
CA THR A 2 -8.87 14.69 15.11
C THR A 2 -9.27 15.21 13.73
N ILE A 3 -10.53 15.60 13.51
CA ILE A 3 -10.97 16.11 12.19
C ILE A 3 -10.28 17.43 11.85
N ASP A 4 -10.22 18.36 12.80
CA ASP A 4 -9.60 19.67 12.60
C ASP A 4 -8.13 19.54 12.20
N THR A 5 -7.38 18.61 12.81
CA THR A 5 -5.98 18.33 12.47
C THR A 5 -5.82 17.85 11.02
N TRP A 6 -6.75 17.06 10.49
CA TRP A 6 -6.63 16.46 9.16
C TRP A 6 -7.45 17.18 8.08
N TRP A 7 -8.18 18.23 8.44
CA TRP A 7 -9.04 18.98 7.53
C TRP A 7 -8.33 19.41 6.23
N PRO A 8 -7.07 19.92 6.24
CA PRO A 8 -6.38 20.29 5.01
C PRO A 8 -6.23 19.12 4.02
N ALA A 9 -5.91 17.92 4.50
CA ALA A 9 -5.76 16.74 3.65
C ALA A 9 -7.11 16.23 3.13
N ILE A 10 -8.17 16.30 3.94
CA ILE A 10 -9.54 15.96 3.53
C ILE A 10 -10.01 16.91 2.44
N GLN A 11 -9.78 18.22 2.60
CA GLN A 11 -10.14 19.22 1.61
C GLN A 11 -9.46 18.94 0.27
N ILE A 12 -8.13 18.70 0.27
CA ILE A 12 -7.36 18.35 -0.93
C ILE A 12 -7.91 17.09 -1.62
N ALA A 13 -8.26 16.05 -0.85
CA ALA A 13 -8.84 14.84 -1.42
C ALA A 13 -10.18 15.12 -2.14
N LEU A 14 -11.01 16.02 -1.59
CA LEU A 14 -12.30 16.40 -2.16
C LEU A 14 -12.17 17.35 -3.37
N THR A 15 -11.25 18.30 -3.33
CA THR A 15 -11.14 19.35 -4.36
C THR A 15 -10.20 18.99 -5.50
N GLU A 16 -9.13 18.24 -5.22
CA GLU A 16 -8.08 17.92 -6.20
C GLU A 16 -8.10 16.44 -6.63
N GLY A 17 -8.97 15.62 -6.02
CA GLY A 17 -9.07 14.20 -6.33
C GLY A 17 -7.85 13.37 -5.90
N VAL A 18 -7.01 13.90 -5.01
CA VAL A 18 -5.85 13.18 -4.48
C VAL A 18 -6.31 11.96 -3.68
N SER A 19 -5.71 10.81 -3.95
CA SER A 19 -6.10 9.55 -3.32
C SER A 19 -4.92 8.77 -2.76
N ASN A 20 -5.09 8.26 -1.55
CA ASN A 20 -4.15 7.32 -0.91
C ASN A 20 -4.33 5.88 -1.41
N ALA A 21 -5.23 5.61 -2.37
CA ALA A 21 -5.53 4.26 -2.85
C ALA A 21 -4.30 3.48 -3.33
N ARG A 22 -3.30 4.18 -3.90
CA ARG A 22 -2.06 3.55 -4.36
C ARG A 22 -1.25 2.97 -3.19
N THR A 23 -1.02 3.75 -2.14
CA THR A 23 -0.26 3.31 -0.97
C THR A 23 -1.05 2.27 -0.17
N GLU A 24 -2.38 2.42 -0.04
CA GLU A 24 -3.23 1.42 0.60
C GLU A 24 -3.25 0.09 -0.15
N GLY A 25 -3.17 0.14 -1.49
CA GLY A 25 -2.97 -1.06 -2.30
C GLY A 25 -1.68 -1.81 -1.94
N TYR A 26 -0.57 -1.09 -1.71
CA TYR A 26 0.67 -1.72 -1.24
C TYR A 26 0.52 -2.25 0.20
N ASN A 27 -0.08 -1.47 1.11
CA ASN A 27 -0.33 -1.91 2.48
C ASN A 27 -1.16 -3.20 2.53
N ARG A 28 -2.15 -3.33 1.64
CA ARG A 28 -2.96 -4.55 1.51
C ARG A 28 -2.11 -5.76 1.12
N ILE A 29 -1.25 -5.64 0.11
CA ILE A 29 -0.35 -6.73 -0.32
C ILE A 29 0.58 -7.15 0.80
N ILE A 30 1.18 -6.17 1.50
CA ILE A 30 2.06 -6.41 2.65
C ILE A 30 1.32 -7.18 3.74
N LYS A 31 0.15 -6.69 4.16
CA LYS A 31 -0.67 -7.32 5.20
C LYS A 31 -1.10 -8.74 4.79
N GLN A 32 -1.51 -8.94 3.54
CA GLN A 32 -1.92 -10.26 3.04
C GLN A 32 -0.76 -11.25 3.01
N THR A 33 0.39 -10.83 2.49
CA THR A 33 1.62 -11.64 2.45
C THR A 33 2.02 -12.08 3.86
N LYS A 34 1.94 -11.17 4.86
CA LYS A 34 2.20 -11.51 6.26
C LYS A 34 1.22 -12.53 6.82
N ARG A 35 -0.08 -12.38 6.53
CA ARG A 35 -1.13 -13.30 7.01
C ARG A 35 -0.95 -14.70 6.45
N VAL A 36 -0.71 -14.83 5.14
CA VAL A 36 -0.54 -16.14 4.48
C VAL A 36 0.75 -16.84 4.89
N ALA A 37 1.82 -16.07 5.14
CA ALA A 37 3.10 -16.64 5.55
C ALA A 37 3.13 -17.13 7.01
N CYS A 38 2.12 -16.82 7.82
CA CYS A 38 2.09 -17.12 9.26
C CYS A 38 3.33 -16.58 10.03
N GLY A 39 3.89 -15.46 9.56
CA GLY A 39 5.10 -14.85 10.13
C GLY A 39 6.39 -15.23 9.38
N PHE A 40 7.38 -14.33 9.43
CA PHE A 40 8.68 -14.53 8.81
C PHE A 40 9.76 -14.61 9.90
N ARG A 41 10.67 -15.59 9.77
CA ARG A 41 11.79 -15.76 10.71
C ARG A 41 12.84 -14.64 10.62
N ASN A 42 12.94 -13.96 9.48
CA ASN A 42 13.85 -12.83 9.29
C ASN A 42 13.29 -11.78 8.32
N MET A 43 13.81 -10.56 8.45
CA MET A 43 13.37 -9.39 7.67
C MET A 43 13.73 -9.47 6.19
N THR A 44 14.82 -10.17 5.85
CA THR A 44 15.26 -10.31 4.47
C THR A 44 14.26 -11.14 3.66
N ASN A 45 13.77 -12.25 4.22
CA ASN A 45 12.76 -13.10 3.60
C ASN A 45 11.39 -12.40 3.53
N TYR A 46 11.02 -11.66 4.59
CA TYR A 46 9.84 -10.79 4.60
C TYR A 46 9.87 -9.80 3.43
N ARG A 47 10.97 -9.04 3.30
CA ARG A 47 11.14 -8.05 2.24
C ARG A 47 11.12 -8.69 0.86
N ARG A 48 11.87 -9.78 0.64
CA ARG A 48 11.90 -10.48 -0.66
C ARG A 48 10.51 -10.94 -1.09
N ARG A 49 9.75 -11.58 -0.19
CA ARG A 49 8.41 -12.09 -0.50
C ARG A 49 7.44 -10.97 -0.84
N ILE A 50 7.46 -9.86 -0.09
CA ILE A 50 6.64 -8.68 -0.40
C ILE A 50 6.96 -8.11 -1.78
N MET A 51 8.25 -7.93 -2.09
CA MET A 51 8.66 -7.35 -3.37
C MET A 51 8.23 -8.22 -4.55
N ILE A 52 8.34 -9.55 -4.42
CA ILE A 52 7.85 -10.49 -5.43
C ILE A 52 6.32 -10.37 -5.60
N HIS A 53 5.56 -10.35 -4.51
CA HIS A 53 4.10 -10.20 -4.60
C HIS A 53 3.68 -8.87 -5.21
N ILE A 54 4.37 -7.77 -4.88
CA ILE A 54 4.12 -6.47 -5.50
C ILE A 54 4.37 -6.53 -7.01
N ALA A 55 5.50 -7.10 -7.44
CA ALA A 55 5.84 -7.19 -8.87
C ALA A 55 4.82 -8.01 -9.67
N VAL A 56 4.28 -9.10 -9.08
CA VAL A 56 3.33 -10.00 -9.76
C VAL A 56 1.89 -9.46 -9.71
N THR A 57 1.44 -8.94 -8.57
CA THR A 57 0.06 -8.43 -8.39
C THR A 57 -0.14 -7.06 -9.02
N ARG A 58 0.93 -6.28 -9.19
CA ARG A 58 0.87 -4.94 -9.80
C ARG A 58 1.84 -4.86 -10.97
N GLN A 59 1.49 -5.55 -12.06
CA GLN A 59 2.16 -5.30 -13.33
C GLN A 59 1.97 -3.82 -13.70
N ARG A 60 3.06 -3.18 -14.11
CA ARG A 60 2.99 -1.83 -14.65
C ARG A 60 2.12 -1.94 -15.92
N PRO A 61 1.11 -1.06 -16.11
CA PRO A 61 0.44 -1.00 -17.40
C PRO A 61 1.54 -0.86 -18.47
N THR A 62 1.51 -1.74 -19.47
CA THR A 62 2.35 -1.57 -20.66
C THR A 62 2.11 -0.16 -21.18
N ALA A 63 3.18 0.60 -21.37
CA ALA A 63 3.06 1.90 -22.01
C ALA A 63 2.47 1.66 -23.40
N ALA A 64 1.31 2.26 -23.66
CA ALA A 64 0.71 2.29 -25.00
C ALA A 64 1.50 3.27 -25.89
#